data_AF-A0AAJ0GH05-F1
#
_entry.id   AF-A0AAJ0GH05-F1
#
_cell.length_a   1.000
_cell.length_b   1.000
_cell.length_c   1.000
_cell.angle_alpha   90.00
_cell.angle_beta   90.00
_cell.angle_gamma   90.00
#
_symmetry.space_group_name_H-M   'P 1'
#
loop_
_entity.id
_entity.type
_entity.pdbx_description
1 polymer ?
#
loop_
_entity_poly.entity_id
_entity_poly.type
_entity_poly.pdbx_seq_one_letter_code
_entity_poly.pdbx_strand_id
1 'polypeptide(L)'
;MASDQEKAESAKDINLAYRDGIAATASFLSSDPDHETFIFRRFDNVAARNLLQLQSELIELERRQFVLDKYAAISHHAELPLSNRDWTRMKANAPKREEERKRVQLADEIEQKLKKYSSFSGVSMF
;
A
#
# COMPACT_ATOMS: atom_id res chain seq x y z
N MET A 1 53.31 -6.57 9.13
CA MET A 1 52.53 -5.31 9.04
C MET A 1 51.39 -5.46 8.03
N ALA A 2 50.62 -6.54 8.11
CA ALA A 2 49.52 -6.85 7.18
C ALA A 2 48.33 -7.49 7.93
N SER A 3 48.06 -7.02 9.16
CA SER A 3 47.04 -7.56 10.08
C SER A 3 45.94 -6.54 10.39
N ASP A 4 46.23 -5.25 10.23
CA ASP A 4 45.34 -4.19 10.70
C ASP A 4 44.49 -3.59 9.56
N GLN A 5 44.88 -3.79 8.30
CA GLN A 5 44.08 -3.37 7.14
C GLN A 5 42.94 -4.36 6.82
N GLU A 6 43.13 -5.66 7.03
CA GLU A 6 42.11 -6.68 6.76
C GLU A 6 40.95 -6.64 7.79
N LYS A 7 41.24 -6.21 9.02
CA LYS A 7 40.22 -5.92 10.05
C LYS A 7 39.44 -4.63 9.80
N ALA A 8 40.00 -3.68 9.04
CA ALA A 8 39.33 -2.43 8.70
C ALA A 8 38.36 -2.59 7.51
N GLU A 9 38.64 -3.52 6.59
CA GLU A 9 37.70 -3.89 5.52
C GLU A 9 36.55 -4.77 6.03
N SER A 10 36.81 -5.71 6.94
CA SER A 10 35.75 -6.54 7.55
C SER A 10 34.80 -5.75 8.48
N ALA A 11 35.21 -4.57 8.94
CA ALA A 11 34.37 -3.68 9.76
C ALA A 11 33.38 -2.84 8.94
N LYS A 12 33.51 -2.77 7.60
CA LYS A 12 32.55 -2.08 6.73
C LYS A 12 31.28 -2.89 6.45
N ASP A 13 31.32 -4.20 6.65
CA ASP A 13 30.21 -5.11 6.32
C ASP A 13 29.26 -5.40 7.48
N ILE A 14 29.51 -4.85 8.69
CA ILE A 14 28.76 -5.19 9.91
C ILE A 14 27.82 -4.09 10.43
N ASN A 15 27.54 -3.05 9.63
CA ASN A 15 26.54 -2.04 9.99
C ASN A 15 25.28 -2.07 9.10
N LEU A 16 24.94 -3.25 8.57
CA LEU A 16 23.59 -3.59 8.15
C LEU A 16 22.76 -4.04 9.37
N ALA A 17 22.84 -3.27 10.46
CA ALA A 17 22.08 -3.51 11.67
C ALA A 17 20.59 -3.40 11.35
N TYR A 18 19.94 -4.54 11.17
CA TYR A 18 18.50 -4.82 11.20
C TYR A 18 17.62 -3.56 11.14
N ARG A 19 17.62 -2.91 9.97
CA ARG A 19 16.74 -1.79 9.67
C ARG A 19 15.41 -2.40 9.21
N ASP A 20 14.56 -2.74 10.17
CA ASP A 20 13.23 -3.30 9.92
C ASP A 20 12.13 -2.21 10.04
N GLY A 21 11.08 -2.33 9.22
CA GLY A 21 9.92 -1.45 9.20
C GLY A 21 10.03 -0.19 8.33
N ILE A 22 8.92 0.56 8.28
CA ILE A 22 8.69 1.69 7.36
C ILE A 22 9.79 2.77 7.47
N ALA A 23 10.27 3.08 8.67
CA ALA A 23 11.29 4.11 8.89
C ALA A 23 12.65 3.72 8.29
N ALA A 24 12.99 2.43 8.36
CA ALA A 24 14.21 1.86 7.84
C ALA A 24 14.22 1.82 6.31
N THR A 25 13.13 1.32 5.71
CA THR A 25 12.94 1.26 4.26
C THR A 25 12.90 2.67 3.64
N ALA A 26 12.22 3.62 4.27
CA ALA A 26 12.22 5.01 3.84
C ALA A 26 13.63 5.63 3.83
N SER A 27 14.42 5.34 4.86
CA SER A 27 15.79 5.87 4.97
C SER A 27 16.73 5.26 3.92
N PHE A 28 16.54 3.98 3.58
CA PHE A 28 17.25 3.31 2.49
C PHE A 28 16.88 3.90 1.12
N LEU A 29 15.58 4.05 0.83
CA LEU A 29 15.10 4.67 -0.42
C LEU A 29 15.62 6.10 -0.58
N SER A 30 15.72 6.88 0.51
CA SER A 30 16.26 8.24 0.48
C SER A 30 17.79 8.33 0.35
N SER A 31 18.50 7.20 0.42
CA SER A 31 19.97 7.18 0.43
C SER A 31 20.61 6.96 -0.95
N ASP A 32 19.80 6.79 -2.01
CA ASP A 32 20.25 6.66 -3.39
C ASP A 32 20.88 7.99 -3.89
N PRO A 33 22.21 8.03 -4.13
CA PRO A 33 22.92 9.25 -4.53
C PRO A 33 22.58 9.73 -5.95
N ASP A 34 22.13 8.81 -6.82
CA ASP A 34 22.01 9.08 -8.25
C ASP A 34 20.60 9.47 -8.69
N HIS A 35 19.61 9.45 -7.78
CA HIS A 35 18.22 9.83 -8.07
C HIS A 35 17.57 9.10 -9.27
N GLU A 36 18.15 7.98 -9.71
CA GLU A 36 17.70 7.18 -10.85
C GLU A 36 16.53 6.26 -10.46
N THR A 37 16.32 6.00 -9.17
CA THR A 37 15.07 5.40 -8.68
C THR A 37 13.96 6.44 -8.55
N PHE A 38 13.32 6.75 -9.69
CA PHE A 38 12.01 7.41 -9.80
C PHE A 38 11.81 8.75 -9.04
N ILE A 39 12.13 9.85 -9.73
CA ILE A 39 11.46 11.17 -9.66
C ILE A 39 10.99 11.63 -8.26
N PHE A 40 11.84 11.82 -7.25
CA PHE A 40 11.49 12.73 -6.15
C PHE A 40 12.74 13.40 -5.57
N ARG A 41 13.10 14.56 -6.13
CA ARG A 41 14.03 15.48 -5.48
C ARG A 41 13.26 16.32 -4.47
N ARG A 42 13.69 16.25 -3.19
CA ARG A 42 13.61 17.31 -2.15
C ARG A 42 12.74 17.04 -0.91
N PHE A 43 12.22 15.83 -0.68
CA PHE A 43 11.43 15.49 0.53
C PHE A 43 11.67 14.06 1.09
N ASP A 44 12.84 13.49 0.84
CA ASP A 44 13.02 12.05 0.61
C ASP A 44 12.57 11.12 1.76
N ASN A 45 12.82 11.45 3.03
CA ASN A 45 12.41 10.54 4.12
C ASN A 45 10.92 10.66 4.47
N VAL A 46 10.39 11.88 4.62
CA VAL A 46 8.99 12.11 5.00
C VAL A 46 8.06 11.72 3.86
N ALA A 47 8.46 12.01 2.62
CA ALA A 47 7.74 11.60 1.43
C ALA A 47 7.70 10.07 1.29
N ALA A 48 8.85 9.39 1.45
CA ALA A 48 8.90 7.93 1.41
C ALA A 48 8.08 7.28 2.52
N ARG A 49 8.10 7.82 3.76
CA ARG A 49 7.25 7.33 4.85
C ARG A 49 5.76 7.45 4.52
N ASN A 50 5.34 8.60 4.00
CA ASN A 50 3.95 8.81 3.60
C ASN A 50 3.53 7.85 2.48
N LEU A 51 4.41 7.61 1.50
CA LEU A 51 4.16 6.66 0.42
C LEU A 51 4.00 5.22 0.94
N LEU A 52 4.94 4.77 1.76
CA LEU A 52 4.91 3.43 2.37
C LEU A 52 3.69 3.22 3.26
N GLN A 53 3.27 4.26 3.98
CA GLN A 53 2.05 4.26 4.78
C GLN A 53 0.81 4.11 3.88
N LEU A 54 0.72 4.89 2.79
CA LEU A 54 -0.38 4.79 1.83
C LEU A 54 -0.46 3.41 1.18
N GLN A 55 0.69 2.83 0.81
CA GLN A 55 0.75 1.48 0.27
C GLN A 55 0.30 0.44 1.29
N SER A 56 0.73 0.58 2.55
CA SER A 56 0.32 -0.33 3.62
C SER A 56 -1.19 -0.26 3.88
N GLU A 57 -1.76 0.95 3.85
CA GLU A 57 -3.20 1.16 3.96
C GLU A 57 -3.97 0.56 2.77
N LEU A 58 -3.47 0.72 1.54
CA LEU A 58 -4.06 0.10 0.34
C LEU A 58 -4.05 -1.43 0.43
N ILE A 59 -2.92 -2.03 0.83
CA ILE A 59 -2.81 -3.50 1.01
C ILE A 59 -3.86 -4.00 2.02
N GLU A 60 -4.09 -3.27 3.10
CA GLU A 60 -5.12 -3.65 4.07
C GLU A 60 -6.54 -3.54 3.50
N LEU A 61 -6.82 -2.49 2.73
CA LEU A 61 -8.11 -2.34 2.04
C LEU A 61 -8.34 -3.45 1.01
N GLU A 62 -7.31 -3.84 0.24
CA GLU A 62 -7.36 -4.96 -0.71
C GLU A 62 -7.65 -6.29 0.01
N ARG A 63 -7.03 -6.53 1.17
CA ARG A 63 -7.33 -7.71 1.99
C ARG A 63 -8.77 -7.72 2.47
N ARG A 64 -9.29 -6.58 2.96
CA ARG A 64 -10.70 -6.44 3.36
C ARG A 64 -11.63 -6.71 2.17
N GLN A 65 -11.30 -6.21 0.98
CA GLN A 65 -12.09 -6.41 -0.23
C GLN A 65 -12.16 -7.88 -0.59
N PHE A 66 -11.01 -8.56 -0.61
CA PHE A 66 -10.90 -9.98 -0.89
C PHE A 66 -11.73 -10.86 0.07
N VAL A 67 -11.74 -10.51 1.37
CA VAL A 67 -12.56 -11.22 2.36
C VAL A 67 -14.06 -11.05 2.08
N LEU A 68 -14.49 -9.82 1.78
CA LEU A 68 -15.89 -9.55 1.43
C LEU A 68 -16.30 -10.26 0.14
N ASP A 69 -15.44 -10.29 -0.87
CA ASP A 69 -15.70 -11.00 -2.12
C ASP A 69 -15.86 -12.50 -1.91
N LYS A 70 -14.95 -13.10 -1.13
CA LYS A 70 -15.06 -14.51 -0.76
C LYS A 70 -16.35 -14.81 -0.02
N TYR A 71 -16.71 -13.98 0.96
CA TYR A 71 -17.95 -14.13 1.70
C TYR A 71 -19.19 -14.05 0.79
N ALA A 72 -19.22 -13.09 -0.14
CA ALA A 72 -20.32 -12.97 -1.10
C ALA A 72 -20.42 -14.20 -1.99
N ALA A 73 -19.29 -14.73 -2.47
CA ALA A 73 -19.25 -15.88 -3.37
C ALA A 73 -19.79 -17.17 -2.73
N ILE A 74 -19.58 -17.37 -1.42
CA ILE A 74 -20.02 -18.56 -0.68
C ILE A 74 -21.35 -18.37 0.06
N SER A 75 -21.95 -17.18 -0.03
CA SER A 75 -23.17 -16.86 0.71
C SER A 75 -24.36 -17.67 0.22
N HIS A 76 -25.17 -18.16 1.17
CA HIS A 76 -26.47 -18.79 0.86
C HIS A 76 -27.55 -17.76 0.47
N HIS A 77 -27.27 -16.46 0.58
CA HIS A 77 -28.18 -15.42 0.10
C HIS A 77 -28.09 -15.28 -1.42
N ALA A 78 -29.12 -15.71 -2.14
CA ALA A 78 -29.17 -15.70 -3.62
C ALA A 78 -28.84 -14.34 -4.26
N GLU A 79 -29.11 -13.25 -3.55
CA GLU A 79 -28.95 -11.88 -4.03
C GLU A 79 -27.54 -11.30 -3.84
N LEU A 80 -26.76 -11.84 -2.89
CA LEU A 80 -25.46 -11.29 -2.55
C LEU A 80 -24.38 -11.57 -3.62
N PRO A 81 -24.27 -12.80 -4.19
CA PRO A 81 -23.39 -13.07 -5.32
C PRO A 81 -23.73 -12.22 -6.56
N LEU A 82 -25.02 -11.98 -6.80
CA LEU A 82 -25.48 -11.16 -7.93
C LEU A 82 -25.10 -9.69 -7.74
N SER A 83 -25.28 -9.17 -6.53
CA SER A 83 -24.83 -7.82 -6.18
C SER A 83 -23.31 -7.70 -6.23
N ASN A 84 -22.55 -8.75 -5.91
CA ASN A 84 -21.09 -8.74 -6.00
C ASN A 84 -20.54 -8.59 -7.42
N ARG A 85 -21.34 -8.93 -8.43
CA ARG A 85 -20.97 -8.88 -9.85
C ARG A 85 -21.44 -7.62 -10.56
N ASP A 86 -22.34 -6.86 -9.94
CA ASP A 86 -22.98 -5.69 -10.54
C ASP A 86 -22.96 -4.51 -9.56
N TRP A 87 -22.10 -3.53 -9.86
CA TRP A 87 -21.94 -2.31 -9.08
C TRP A 87 -23.23 -1.50 -8.94
N THR A 88 -24.05 -1.44 -9.99
CA THR A 88 -25.31 -0.68 -9.97
C THR A 88 -26.28 -1.33 -8.99
N ARG A 89 -26.38 -2.66 -9.04
CA ARG A 89 -27.20 -3.44 -8.11
C ARG A 89 -26.68 -3.35 -6.67
N MET A 90 -25.36 -3.42 -6.49
CA MET A 90 -24.72 -3.26 -5.18
C MET A 90 -25.08 -1.92 -4.54
N LYS A 91 -24.92 -0.82 -5.27
CA LYS A 91 -25.30 0.52 -4.79
C LYS A 91 -26.79 0.65 -4.49
N ALA A 92 -27.66 0.08 -5.32
CA ALA A 92 -29.10 0.10 -5.07
C ALA A 92 -29.51 -0.67 -3.80
N ASN A 93 -28.74 -1.70 -3.43
CA ASN A 93 -28.99 -2.54 -2.26
C ASN A 93 -28.31 -2.03 -0.98
N ALA A 94 -27.23 -1.25 -1.08
CA ALA A 94 -26.47 -0.72 0.07
C ALA A 94 -27.30 0.05 1.13
N PRO A 95 -28.35 0.83 0.78
CA PRO A 95 -29.20 1.44 1.80
C PRO A 95 -29.96 0.40 2.64
N LYS A 96 -30.28 -0.75 2.03
CA LYS A 96 -31.18 -1.78 2.58
C LYS A 96 -30.44 -2.93 3.24
N ARG A 97 -29.19 -3.17 2.85
CA ARG A 97 -28.42 -4.35 3.25
C ARG A 97 -27.01 -3.96 3.66
N GLU A 98 -26.64 -4.42 4.85
CA GLU A 98 -25.37 -4.09 5.49
C GLU A 98 -24.17 -4.64 4.71
N GLU A 99 -24.31 -5.80 4.10
CA GLU A 99 -23.24 -6.44 3.34
C GLU A 99 -22.87 -5.63 2.09
N GLU A 100 -23.85 -5.21 1.30
CA GLU A 100 -23.63 -4.32 0.16
C GLU A 100 -23.16 -2.93 0.61
N ARG A 101 -23.63 -2.44 1.76
CA ARG A 101 -23.18 -1.16 2.33
C ARG A 101 -21.68 -1.15 2.65
N LYS A 102 -21.18 -2.17 3.35
CA LYS A 102 -19.76 -2.32 3.68
C LYS A 102 -18.89 -2.33 2.43
N ARG A 103 -19.35 -2.98 1.36
CA ARG A 103 -18.61 -3.06 0.09
C ARG A 103 -18.56 -1.72 -0.64
N VAL A 104 -19.68 -0.99 -0.69
CA VAL A 104 -19.70 0.36 -1.29
C VAL A 104 -18.80 1.31 -0.52
N GLN A 105 -18.87 1.31 0.82
CA GLN A 105 -17.99 2.13 1.65
C GLN A 105 -16.51 1.78 1.47
N LEU A 106 -16.18 0.49 1.38
CA LEU A 106 -14.82 0.05 1.13
C LEU A 106 -14.30 0.51 -0.25
N ALA A 107 -15.16 0.47 -1.28
CA ALA A 107 -14.81 0.97 -2.61
C ALA A 107 -14.53 2.49 -2.58
N ASP A 108 -15.34 3.25 -1.84
CA ASP A 108 -15.13 4.69 -1.64
C ASP A 108 -13.82 4.97 -0.87
N GLU A 109 -13.51 4.17 0.16
CA GLU A 109 -12.24 4.25 0.90
C GLU A 109 -11.04 4.02 -0.03
N ILE A 110 -11.10 2.98 -0.87
CA ILE A 110 -10.06 2.66 -1.85
C ILE A 110 -9.90 3.81 -2.85
N GLU A 111 -10.99 4.33 -3.41
CA GLU A 111 -10.95 5.44 -4.37
C GLU A 111 -10.27 6.69 -3.76
N GLN A 112 -10.60 7.02 -2.50
CA GLN A 112 -9.97 8.14 -1.80
C GLN A 112 -8.47 7.93 -1.58
N LYS A 113 -8.05 6.71 -1.21
CA LYS A 113 -6.63 6.39 -1.05
C LYS A 113 -5.88 6.45 -2.39
N LEU A 114 -6.48 5.95 -3.48
CA LEU A 114 -5.89 6.00 -4.81
C LEU A 114 -5.76 7.43 -5.34
N LYS A 115 -6.76 8.29 -5.13
CA LYS A 115 -6.66 9.74 -5.46
C LYS A 115 -5.51 10.41 -4.71
N LYS A 116 -5.37 10.10 -3.42
CA LYS A 116 -4.25 10.58 -2.60
C LYS A 116 -2.90 10.06 -3.09
N TYR A 117 -2.85 8.79 -3.51
CA TYR A 117 -1.66 8.17 -4.07
C TYR A 117 -1.26 8.80 -5.41
N SER A 118 -2.19 8.96 -6.36
CA SER A 118 -1.94 9.59 -7.67
C SER A 118 -1.49 11.04 -7.54
N SER A 119 -2.12 11.80 -6.63
CA SER A 119 -1.71 13.17 -6.32
C SER A 119 -0.28 13.23 -5.79
N PHE A 120 0.17 12.18 -5.11
CA PHE A 120 1.49 12.10 -4.48
C PHE A 120 2.57 11.56 -5.43
N SER A 121 2.24 10.59 -6.28
CA SER A 121 3.19 9.93 -7.20
C SER A 121 3.48 10.73 -8.47
N GLY A 122 2.73 11.82 -8.73
CA GLY A 122 2.84 12.58 -9.98
C GLY A 122 2.39 11.81 -11.21
N VAL A 123 1.92 10.57 -11.05
CA VAL A 123 1.35 9.74 -12.10
C VAL A 123 -0.13 10.05 -12.17
N SER A 124 -0.53 10.73 -13.25
CA SER A 124 -1.93 10.89 -13.58
C SER A 124 -2.48 9.55 -14.08
N MET A 125 -3.25 8.85 -13.26
CA MET A 125 -4.06 7.73 -13.74
C MET A 125 -5.26 8.31 -14.48
N PHE A 126 -5.22 8.24 -15.81
CA PHE A 126 -6.36 8.42 -16.71
C PHE A 126 -6.63 7.11 -17.43
#